data_AF-A0A970GF01-F1
#
_entry.id   AF-A0A970GF01-F1
#
_cell.length_a   1.000
_cell.length_b   1.000
_cell.length_c   1.000
_cell.angle_alpha   90.00
_cell.angle_beta   90.00
_cell.angle_gamma   90.00
#
_symmetry.space_group_name_H-M   'P 1'
#
loop_
_entity.id
_entity.type
_entity.pdbx_description
1 polymer ?
#
loop_
_entity_poly.entity_id
_entity_poly.type
_entity_poly.pdbx_seq_one_letter_code
_entity_poly.pdbx_strand_id
1 'polypeptide(L)' 'WYDYFQGSMGGMNTSIVLRESFLQPDYDGVWIDAVAFYYQGDPIGAWDHLLLEGLLASGK' A
#
# COMPACT_ATOMS: atom_id res chain seq x y z
N TRP A 1 15.11 13.72 -22.96
CA TRP A 1 15.14 12.37 -22.37
C TRP A 1 14.95 12.52 -20.88
N TYR A 2 13.72 12.69 -20.41
CA TYR A 2 13.43 12.94 -18.99
C TYR A 2 11.96 12.64 -18.69
N ASP A 3 11.49 11.39 -18.66
CA ASP A 3 10.01 11.21 -18.59
C ASP A 3 9.45 10.04 -17.76
N TYR A 4 10.23 9.23 -17.02
CA TYR A 4 9.62 8.07 -16.31
C TYR A 4 10.10 7.76 -14.89
N PHE A 5 10.98 8.58 -14.29
CA PHE A 5 11.53 8.25 -12.96
C PHE A 5 10.71 8.78 -11.77
N GLN A 6 9.81 9.76 -11.98
CA GLN A 6 9.11 10.42 -10.86
C GLN A 6 7.74 9.79 -10.54
N GLY A 7 7.03 9.24 -11.53
CA GLY A 7 5.70 8.64 -11.31
C GLY A 7 5.74 7.37 -10.46
N SER A 8 6.77 6.53 -10.65
CA SER A 8 6.95 5.28 -9.90
C SER A 8 7.31 5.51 -8.43
N MET A 9 8.12 6.54 -8.14
CA MET A 9 8.42 6.96 -6.77
C MET A 9 7.17 7.40 -6.02
N GLY A 10 6.25 8.12 -6.70
CA GLY A 10 4.98 8.53 -6.11
C GLY A 10 4.11 7.33 -5.73
N GLY A 11 3.89 6.40 -6.65
CA GLY A 11 3.09 5.19 -6.40
C GLY A 11 3.69 4.30 -5.30
N MET A 12 5.01 4.12 -5.29
CA MET A 12 5.70 3.36 -4.25
C MET A 12 5.55 4.04 -2.88
N ASN A 13 5.77 5.35 -2.80
CA ASN A 13 5.63 6.09 -1.55
C ASN A 13 4.18 6.07 -1.03
N THR A 14 3.19 6.23 -1.91
CA THR A 14 1.77 6.07 -1.56
C THR A 14 1.48 4.68 -1.02
N SER A 15 2.03 3.63 -1.65
CA SER A 15 1.85 2.25 -1.19
C SER A 15 2.42 2.06 0.22
N ILE A 16 3.63 2.56 0.48
CA ILE A 16 4.29 2.49 1.79
C ILE A 16 3.46 3.25 2.82
N VAL A 17 3.17 4.53 2.59
CA VAL A 17 2.48 5.39 3.55
C VAL A 17 1.13 4.80 3.95
N LEU A 18 0.35 4.30 3.00
CA LEU A 18 -0.94 3.67 3.30
C LEU A 18 -0.75 2.40 4.13
N ARG A 19 0.13 1.49 3.71
CA ARG A 19 0.36 0.23 4.44
C ARG A 19 0.83 0.48 5.87
N GLU A 20 1.86 1.31 6.03
CA GLU A 20 2.43 1.63 7.35
C GLU A 20 1.43 2.35 8.26
N SER A 21 0.65 3.28 7.72
CA SER A 21 -0.31 4.04 8.53
C SER A 21 -1.46 3.20 9.06
N PHE A 22 -1.96 2.25 8.26
CA PHE A 22 -3.07 1.40 8.66
C PHE A 22 -2.63 0.18 9.47
N LEU A 23 -1.56 -0.50 9.05
CA LEU A 23 -1.07 -1.72 9.72
C LEU A 23 -0.30 -1.40 11.00
N GLN A 24 0.31 -0.22 11.09
CA GLN A 24 1.09 0.23 12.25
C GLN A 24 2.00 -0.88 12.80
N PRO A 25 2.93 -1.43 12.01
CA PRO A 25 3.67 -2.63 12.39
C PRO A 25 4.46 -2.45 13.69
N ASP A 26 4.89 -1.24 14.04
CA ASP A 26 5.63 -0.97 15.27
C ASP A 26 4.74 -0.80 16.52
N TYR A 27 3.41 -0.91 16.39
CA TYR A 27 2.52 -0.88 17.55
C TYR A 27 2.56 -2.21 18.32
N ASP A 28 2.80 -2.14 19.63
CA ASP A 28 2.99 -3.31 20.51
C ASP A 28 1.68 -3.82 21.15
N GLY A 29 0.55 -3.13 20.92
CA GLY A 29 -0.77 -3.55 21.40
C GLY A 29 -1.52 -4.46 20.42
N VAL A 30 -2.78 -4.76 20.75
CA VAL A 30 -3.67 -5.47 19.82
C VAL A 30 -4.11 -4.51 18.72
N TRP A 31 -3.87 -4.90 17.47
CA TRP A 31 -4.19 -4.09 16.30
C TRP A 31 -4.72 -4.96 15.16
N ILE A 32 -5.00 -4.32 14.03
CA ILE A 32 -5.50 -4.96 12.82
C ILE A 32 -4.36 -5.74 12.15
N ASP A 33 -4.59 -7.02 11.85
CA ASP A 33 -3.57 -7.90 11.26
C ASP A 33 -3.34 -7.66 9.76
N ALA A 34 -4.39 -7.24 9.04
CA ALA A 34 -4.34 -7.08 7.59
C ALA A 34 -5.34 -6.04 7.06
N VAL A 35 -5.02 -5.48 5.90
CA VAL A 35 -5.85 -4.51 5.18
C VAL A 35 -6.01 -4.87 3.71
N ALA A 36 -7.13 -4.47 3.10
CA ALA A 36 -7.37 -4.59 1.67
C ALA A 36 -7.89 -3.24 1.14
N PHE A 37 -7.30 -2.77 0.04
CA PHE A 37 -7.65 -1.47 -0.54
C PHE A 37 -8.59 -1.62 -1.73
N TYR A 38 -9.61 -0.78 -1.75
CA TYR A 38 -10.64 -0.75 -2.80
C TYR A 38 -10.71 0.65 -3.40
N TYR A 39 -10.96 0.73 -4.70
CA TYR A 39 -11.23 1.96 -5.43
C TYR A 39 -12.55 1.83 -6.18
N GLN A 40 -13.48 2.77 -5.92
CA GLN A 40 -14.84 2.74 -6.46
C GLN A 40 -15.64 1.46 -6.16
N GLY A 41 -15.32 0.80 -5.04
CA GLY A 41 -15.98 -0.44 -4.61
C GLY A 41 -15.33 -1.72 -5.14
N ASP A 42 -14.37 -1.61 -6.06
CA ASP A 42 -13.62 -2.74 -6.61
C ASP A 42 -12.23 -2.86 -5.97
N PRO A 43 -11.69 -4.08 -5.80
CA PRO A 43 -10.32 -4.27 -5.34
C PRO A 43 -9.33 -3.54 -6.25
N ILE A 44 -8.36 -2.85 -5.66
CA ILE A 44 -7.26 -2.29 -6.45
C ILE A 44 -6.48 -3.44 -7.08
N GLY A 45 -6.34 -3.40 -8.41
CA GLY A 45 -5.57 -4.36 -9.18
C GLY A 45 -4.08 -4.02 -9.24
N ALA A 46 -3.29 -4.91 -9.86
CA ALA A 46 -1.89 -4.64 -10.15
C ALA A 46 -1.78 -3.48 -11.15
N TRP A 47 -1.36 -2.31 -10.68
CA TRP A 47 -1.03 -1.14 -11.49
C TRP A 47 0.48 -0.96 -11.47
N ASP A 48 1.09 -0.46 -12.55
CA ASP A 48 2.55 -0.47 -12.79
C ASP A 48 3.41 0.05 -11.62
N HIS A 49 2.86 0.88 -10.74
CA HIS A 49 3.58 1.54 -9.65
C HIS A 49 2.87 1.52 -8.28
N LEU A 50 1.77 0.78 -8.11
CA LEU A 50 1.07 0.66 -6.82
C LEU A 50 1.07 -0.79 -6.36
N LEU A 51 1.43 -1.00 -5.09
CA LEU A 51 1.50 -2.31 -4.43
C LEU A 51 0.44 -2.37 -3.33
N LEU A 52 -0.82 -2.36 -3.74
CA LEU A 52 -2.02 -2.27 -2.88
C LEU A 52 -3.03 -3.40 -3.14
N GLU A 53 -2.70 -4.33 -4.02
CA GLU A 53 -3.56 -5.43 -4.41
C GLU A 53 -3.65 -6.52 -3.33
N GLY A 54 -4.86 -7.07 -3.17
CA GLY A 54 -5.12 -8.20 -2.28
C GLY A 54 -5.18 -7.85 -0.79
N LEU A 55 -4.98 -8.89 0.04
CA LEU A 55 -4.96 -8.78 1.49
C LEU A 55 -3.51 -8.62 1.96
N LEU A 56 -3.19 -7.45 2.51
CA LEU A 56 -1.85 -7.07 2.94
C LEU A 56 -1.74 -7.17 4.46
N ALA A 57 -0.92 -8.11 4.94
CA ALA A 57 -0.69 -8.31 6.37
C ALA A 57 0.50 -7.48 6.89
N SER A 58 0.43 -7.12 8.17
CA SER A 58 1.58 -6.69 8.96
C SER A 58 2.64 -7.80 8.95
N GLY A 59 3.87 -7.49 8.52
CA GLY A 59 4.95 -8.48 8.35
C GLY A 59 5.59 -8.96 9.66
N LYS A 60 4.80 -9.20 10.71
CA LYS A 60 5.24 -9.84 11.95
C LYS A 60 5.08 -11.36 11.87
#